data_AF-A0AAJ2GXB4-F1
#
_entry.id   AF-A0AAJ2GXB4-F1
#
_cell.length_a   1.000
_cell.length_b   1.000
_cell.length_c   1.000
_cell.angle_alpha   90.00
_cell.angle_beta   90.00
_cell.angle_gamma   90.00
#
_symmetry.space_group_name_H-M   'P 1'
#
loop_
_entity.id
_entity.type
_entity.pdbx_description
1 polymer ?
#
loop_
_entity_poly.entity_id
_entity_poly.type
_entity_poly.pdbx_seq_one_letter_code
_entity_poly.pdbx_strand_id
1 'polypeptide(L)'
;MKERTQLHKILAGNTGVFGEEYNLWVSDKDLRRVLEKHRDHLDPNIAIDEPVKVIGKARGTIDLMFSRSMRRHRANDIEHMIVELKEPKVKIGADEITQAKKYAIAVTWDERFSTVTVCAGTSGWSPTPMTTSQSMRSKVVRIASAA
;
A
#
# COMPACT_ATOMS: atom_id res chain seq x y z
N MET A 1 -16.27 12.91 -10.35
CA MET A 1 -15.20 11.94 -10.70
C MET A 1 -13.86 12.57 -11.12
N LYS A 2 -13.80 13.70 -11.84
CA LYS A 2 -12.53 14.31 -12.29
C LYS A 2 -11.59 14.73 -11.14
N GLU A 3 -12.16 15.20 -10.04
CA GLU A 3 -11.43 15.76 -8.89
C GLU A 3 -10.61 14.70 -8.12
N ARG A 4 -11.19 13.52 -7.83
CA ARG A 4 -10.47 12.38 -7.24
C ARG A 4 -9.30 11.94 -8.12
N THR A 5 -9.53 11.76 -9.42
CA THR A 5 -8.47 11.34 -10.37
C THR A 5 -7.37 12.40 -10.55
N GLN A 6 -7.71 13.69 -10.54
CA GLN A 6 -6.71 14.77 -10.61
C GLN A 6 -5.88 14.84 -9.32
N LEU A 7 -6.51 14.68 -8.15
CA LEU A 7 -5.79 14.69 -6.89
C LEU A 7 -4.84 13.49 -6.77
N HIS A 8 -5.26 12.32 -7.24
CA HIS A 8 -4.39 11.15 -7.30
C HIS A 8 -3.09 11.45 -8.06
N LYS A 9 -3.17 12.19 -9.17
CA LYS A 9 -2.00 12.62 -9.94
C LYS A 9 -1.11 13.60 -9.15
N ILE A 10 -1.72 14.54 -8.42
CA ILE A 10 -0.98 15.53 -7.62
C ILE A 10 -0.26 14.86 -6.45
N LEU A 11 -0.94 13.99 -5.69
CA LEU A 11 -0.33 13.30 -4.54
C LEU A 11 0.72 12.28 -4.99
N ALA A 12 0.51 11.65 -6.16
CA ALA A 12 1.53 10.78 -6.75
C ALA A 12 2.83 11.51 -7.10
N GLY A 13 2.74 12.79 -7.49
CA GLY A 13 3.92 13.62 -7.73
C GLY A 13 4.53 14.27 -6.47
N ASN A 14 3.85 14.22 -5.32
CA ASN A 14 4.24 14.94 -4.09
C ASN A 14 4.20 14.03 -2.86
N THR A 15 4.77 12.83 -2.94
CA THR A 15 4.70 11.81 -1.88
C THR A 15 5.31 12.26 -0.55
N GLY A 16 6.21 13.26 -0.58
CA GLY A 16 6.85 13.87 0.59
C GLY A 16 5.88 14.40 1.64
N VAL A 17 4.63 14.73 1.28
CA VAL A 17 3.59 15.12 2.27
C VAL A 17 3.26 14.01 3.27
N PHE A 18 3.63 12.77 2.96
CA PHE A 18 3.46 11.62 3.85
C PHE A 18 4.78 11.13 4.47
N GLY A 19 5.91 11.77 4.13
CA GLY A 19 7.27 11.47 4.57
C GLY A 19 8.21 11.26 3.37
N GLU A 20 9.40 11.85 3.41
CA GLU A 20 10.37 11.87 2.29
C GLU A 20 10.83 10.47 1.86
N GLU A 21 10.75 9.48 2.76
CA GLU A 21 11.18 8.10 2.50
C GLU A 21 10.08 7.22 1.88
N TYR A 22 8.85 7.72 1.74
CA TYR A 22 7.76 6.95 1.15
C TYR A 22 7.80 7.00 -0.37
N ASN A 23 8.04 5.84 -0.97
CA ASN A 23 7.76 5.63 -2.38
C ASN A 23 6.25 5.39 -2.53
N LEU A 24 5.61 6.02 -3.54
CA LEU A 24 4.24 5.68 -3.91
C LEU A 24 4.25 4.42 -4.78
N TRP A 25 3.49 3.41 -4.37
CA TRP A 25 3.44 2.14 -5.09
C TRP A 25 2.20 2.11 -5.98
N VAL A 26 1.05 2.51 -5.44
CA VAL A 26 -0.23 2.31 -6.11
C VAL A 26 -1.18 3.49 -5.91
N SER A 27 -1.90 3.83 -6.98
CA SER A 27 -2.96 4.83 -7.00
C SER A 27 -4.17 4.35 -7.81
N ASP A 28 -5.37 4.41 -7.21
CA ASP A 28 -6.67 4.00 -7.76
C ASP A 28 -6.68 2.57 -8.36
N LYS A 29 -6.34 1.57 -7.54
CA LYS A 29 -6.31 0.17 -7.99
C LYS A 29 -7.02 -0.75 -7.00
N ASP A 30 -7.53 -1.83 -7.56
CA ASP A 30 -7.95 -2.98 -6.78
C ASP A 30 -6.75 -3.66 -6.11
N LEU A 31 -6.98 -4.34 -5.00
CA LEU A 31 -5.94 -4.99 -4.21
C LEU A 31 -5.17 -6.08 -4.96
N ARG A 32 -5.77 -6.72 -5.97
CA ARG A 32 -5.04 -7.67 -6.82
C ARG A 32 -3.95 -6.93 -7.62
N ARG A 33 -4.29 -5.81 -8.27
CA ARG A 33 -3.32 -4.97 -8.98
C ARG A 33 -2.29 -4.34 -8.04
N VAL A 34 -2.66 -4.05 -6.80
CA VAL A 34 -1.72 -3.60 -5.77
C VAL A 34 -0.69 -4.71 -5.52
N LEU A 35 -1.12 -5.96 -5.38
CA LEU A 35 -0.25 -7.10 -5.19
C LEU A 35 0.62 -7.41 -6.42
N GLU A 36 0.08 -7.27 -7.63
CA GLU A 36 0.85 -7.38 -8.88
C GLU A 36 1.99 -6.36 -8.91
N LYS A 37 1.74 -5.10 -8.54
CA LYS A 37 2.81 -4.10 -8.42
C LYS A 37 3.80 -4.43 -7.30
N HIS A 38 3.33 -4.96 -6.17
CA HIS A 38 4.19 -5.39 -5.07
C HIS A 38 5.18 -6.46 -5.55
N ARG A 39 4.68 -7.49 -6.25
CA ARG A 39 5.49 -8.53 -6.91
C ARG A 39 6.54 -7.93 -7.83
N ASP A 40 6.15 -7.02 -8.73
CA ASP A 40 7.06 -6.45 -9.72
C ASP A 40 8.23 -5.66 -9.09
N HIS A 41 8.07 -5.15 -7.88
CA HIS A 41 9.07 -4.28 -7.23
C HIS A 41 9.79 -4.91 -6.02
N LEU A 42 9.25 -5.96 -5.38
CA LEU A 42 9.82 -6.56 -4.16
C LEU A 42 10.08 -8.06 -4.25
N ASP A 43 9.20 -8.79 -4.92
CA ASP A 43 9.30 -10.24 -4.98
C ASP A 43 8.67 -10.78 -6.26
N PRO A 44 9.45 -11.03 -7.32
CA PRO A 44 8.93 -11.51 -8.60
C PRO A 44 8.31 -12.91 -8.51
N ASN A 45 8.48 -13.65 -7.42
CA ASN A 45 8.03 -15.04 -7.27
C ASN A 45 6.65 -15.18 -6.62
N ILE A 46 6.00 -14.09 -6.23
CA ILE A 46 4.65 -14.13 -5.64
C ILE A 46 3.64 -14.70 -6.66
N ALA A 47 2.98 -15.79 -6.28
CA ALA A 47 1.83 -16.34 -7.01
C ALA A 47 0.54 -15.55 -6.68
N ILE A 48 -0.17 -15.10 -7.71
CA ILE A 48 -1.39 -14.28 -7.60
C ILE A 48 -2.55 -15.01 -8.27
N ASP A 49 -2.93 -16.14 -7.67
CA ASP A 49 -4.00 -17.00 -8.19
C ASP A 49 -5.36 -16.59 -7.62
N GLU A 50 -5.38 -16.12 -6.37
CA GLU A 50 -6.57 -15.68 -5.66
C GLU A 50 -6.60 -14.16 -5.37
N PRO A 51 -7.77 -13.52 -5.38
CA PRO A 51 -7.91 -12.12 -4.99
C PRO A 51 -7.64 -11.93 -3.49
N VAL A 52 -7.16 -10.74 -3.11
CA VAL A 52 -7.01 -10.34 -1.70
C VAL A 52 -8.40 -10.18 -1.07
N LYS A 53 -8.61 -10.81 0.09
CA LYS A 53 -9.90 -10.81 0.79
C LYS A 53 -10.04 -9.57 1.66
N VAL A 54 -11.17 -8.87 1.53
CA VAL A 54 -11.51 -7.70 2.37
C VAL A 54 -12.80 -7.98 3.12
N ILE A 55 -12.80 -7.71 4.43
CA ILE A 55 -13.95 -7.95 5.30
C ILE A 55 -15.19 -7.20 4.78
N GLY A 56 -16.22 -7.97 4.42
CA GLY A 56 -17.50 -7.44 3.96
C GLY A 56 -17.49 -6.81 2.56
N LYS A 57 -16.49 -7.10 1.71
CA LYS A 57 -16.46 -6.66 0.31
C LYS A 57 -16.06 -7.81 -0.63
N ALA A 58 -16.76 -7.90 -1.76
CA ALA A 58 -16.37 -8.82 -2.84
C ALA A 58 -15.08 -8.39 -3.57
N ARG A 59 -14.83 -7.08 -3.64
CA ARG A 59 -13.60 -6.47 -4.19
C ARG A 59 -13.20 -5.26 -3.37
N GLY A 60 -11.90 -5.10 -3.13
CA GLY A 60 -11.33 -3.95 -2.45
C GLY A 60 -10.54 -3.05 -3.40
N THR A 61 -10.92 -1.78 -3.46
CA THR A 61 -10.19 -0.73 -4.21
C THR A 61 -9.63 0.26 -3.20
N ILE A 62 -8.31 0.47 -3.28
CA ILE A 62 -7.58 1.43 -2.44
C ILE A 62 -7.34 2.71 -3.26
N ASP A 63 -7.47 3.87 -2.61
CA ASP A 63 -7.12 5.15 -3.24
C ASP A 63 -5.61 5.27 -3.45
N LEU A 64 -4.83 5.19 -2.37
CA LEU A 64 -3.37 5.21 -2.42
C LEU A 64 -2.76 4.21 -1.45
N MET A 65 -1.65 3.59 -1.88
CA MET A 65 -0.78 2.81 -1.03
C MET A 65 0.68 3.22 -1.23
N PHE A 66 1.31 3.60 -0.13
CA PHE A 66 2.73 3.92 -0.07
C PHE A 66 3.46 2.78 0.63
N SER A 67 4.69 2.51 0.21
CA SER A 67 5.56 1.57 0.90
C SER A 67 6.97 2.12 0.98
N ARG A 68 7.64 1.85 2.11
CA ARG A 68 9.06 2.15 2.28
C ARG A 68 9.77 1.00 2.97
N SER A 69 11.05 0.82 2.63
CA SER A 69 11.94 -0.08 3.35
C SER A 69 12.58 0.67 4.51
N MET A 70 12.46 0.12 5.72
CA MET A 70 13.04 0.68 6.93
C MET A 70 14.40 0.02 7.18
N ARG A 71 15.47 0.81 7.13
CA ARG A 71 16.84 0.36 7.46
C ARG A 71 17.16 0.65 8.93
N ARG A 72 16.48 0.01 9.89
CA ARG A 72 16.90 0.12 11.31
C ARG A 72 17.01 -1.26 11.97
N HIS A 73 18.26 -1.58 12.33
CA HIS A 73 18.73 -2.68 13.20
C HIS A 73 18.40 -4.15 12.88
N ARG A 74 17.39 -4.48 12.07
CA ARG A 74 17.17 -5.85 11.54
C ARG A 74 16.88 -5.79 10.05
N ALA A 75 17.34 -6.79 9.32
CA ALA A 75 17.26 -6.83 7.87
C ALA A 75 15.79 -6.84 7.40
N ASN A 76 15.51 -6.03 6.37
CA ASN A 76 14.28 -6.01 5.59
C ASN A 76 13.00 -5.77 6.41
N ASP A 77 12.77 -4.54 6.89
CA ASP A 77 11.45 -4.14 7.36
C ASP A 77 10.74 -3.36 6.24
N ILE A 78 9.47 -3.68 5.94
CA ILE A 78 8.63 -2.85 5.08
C ILE A 78 7.54 -2.19 5.91
N GLU A 79 7.38 -0.89 5.70
CA GLU A 79 6.23 -0.15 6.19
C GLU A 79 5.29 0.18 5.03
N HIS A 80 4.03 -0.25 5.17
CA HIS A 80 2.96 0.13 4.26
C HIS A 80 2.06 1.19 4.89
N MET A 81 1.59 2.11 4.06
CA MET A 81 0.63 3.12 4.45
C MET A 81 -0.51 3.18 3.44
N ILE A 82 -1.71 2.85 3.90
CA ILE A 82 -2.95 2.96 3.13
C ILE A 82 -3.56 4.32 3.40
N VAL A 83 -3.92 5.03 2.32
CA VAL A 83 -4.63 6.29 2.40
C VAL A 83 -5.97 6.13 1.69
N GLU A 84 -7.04 6.50 2.38
CA GLU A 84 -8.38 6.67 1.81
C GLU A 84 -8.63 8.18 1.60
N LEU A 85 -9.03 8.56 0.40
CA LEU A 85 -9.33 9.94 0.01
C LEU A 85 -10.83 10.17 0.00
N LYS A 86 -11.26 11.27 0.63
CA LYS A 86 -12.67 11.66 0.66
C LYS A 86 -12.86 13.06 0.11
N GLU A 87 -13.97 13.24 -0.61
CA GLU A 87 -14.36 14.53 -1.18
C GLU A 87 -14.42 15.62 -0.09
N PRO A 88 -14.18 16.90 -0.44
CA PRO A 88 -14.10 17.97 0.55
C PRO A 88 -15.34 18.11 1.44
N LYS A 89 -16.51 17.87 0.89
CA LYS A 89 -17.79 17.97 1.62
C LYS A 89 -18.01 16.83 2.61
N VAL A 90 -17.24 15.74 2.55
CA VAL A 90 -17.42 14.59 3.43
C VAL A 90 -16.74 14.83 4.76
N LYS A 91 -17.51 14.83 5.84
CA LYS A 91 -16.96 14.81 7.20
C LYS A 91 -16.39 13.42 7.48
N ILE A 92 -15.12 13.35 7.91
CA ILE A 92 -14.50 12.07 8.27
C ILE A 92 -15.15 11.59 9.58
N GLY A 93 -15.84 10.44 9.51
CA GLY A 93 -16.44 9.77 10.64
C GLY A 93 -15.89 8.37 10.85
N ALA A 94 -16.62 7.59 11.66
CA ALA A 94 -16.27 6.21 11.98
C ALA A 94 -16.25 5.32 10.73
N ASP A 95 -17.13 5.57 9.76
CA ASP A 95 -17.26 4.74 8.55
C ASP A 95 -16.03 4.86 7.65
N GLU A 96 -15.56 6.09 7.41
CA GLU A 96 -14.34 6.35 6.64
C GLU A 96 -13.10 5.71 7.29
N ILE A 97 -12.98 5.86 8.61
CA ILE A 97 -11.87 5.28 9.37
C ILE A 97 -11.94 3.75 9.31
N THR A 98 -13.13 3.19 9.46
CA THR A 98 -13.37 1.74 9.38
C THR A 98 -13.04 1.20 8.00
N GLN A 99 -13.36 1.93 6.93
CA GLN A 99 -12.99 1.56 5.58
C GLN A 99 -11.46 1.46 5.42
N ALA A 100 -10.72 2.50 5.83
CA ALA A 100 -9.25 2.48 5.76
C ALA A 100 -8.65 1.34 6.59
N LYS A 101 -9.20 1.07 7.78
CA LYS A 101 -8.77 -0.05 8.65
C LYS A 101 -9.04 -1.41 8.02
N LYS A 102 -10.18 -1.62 7.37
CA LYS A 102 -10.50 -2.89 6.69
C LYS A 102 -9.47 -3.23 5.61
N TYR A 103 -9.00 -2.23 4.87
CA TYR A 103 -7.93 -2.44 3.89
C TYR A 103 -6.58 -2.70 4.55
N ALA A 104 -6.25 -1.98 5.64
CA ALA A 104 -5.01 -2.23 6.37
C ALA A 104 -4.96 -3.67 6.90
N ILE A 105 -6.05 -4.15 7.49
CA ILE A 105 -6.19 -5.53 7.95
C ILE A 105 -6.04 -6.51 6.78
N ALA A 106 -6.68 -6.25 5.63
CA ALA A 106 -6.58 -7.10 4.46
C ALA A 106 -5.15 -7.24 3.93
N VAL A 107 -4.38 -6.15 3.91
CA VAL A 107 -2.97 -6.18 3.48
C VAL A 107 -2.08 -6.85 4.53
N THR A 108 -2.32 -6.60 5.81
CA THR A 108 -1.54 -7.20 6.90
C THR A 108 -1.75 -8.72 7.04
N TRP A 109 -2.97 -9.22 6.77
CA TRP A 109 -3.27 -10.65 6.87
C TRP A 109 -2.97 -11.44 5.61
N ASP A 110 -2.67 -10.76 4.50
CA ASP A 110 -2.29 -11.40 3.26
C ASP A 110 -0.75 -11.49 3.19
N GLU A 111 -0.23 -12.67 3.52
CA GLU A 111 1.21 -12.94 3.64
C GLU A 111 2.00 -12.57 2.38
N ARG A 112 1.34 -12.49 1.22
CA ARG A 112 1.97 -12.09 -0.06
C ARG A 112 2.46 -10.64 -0.05
N PHE A 113 2.02 -9.81 0.89
CA PHE A 113 2.56 -8.46 1.10
C PHE A 113 3.74 -8.41 2.09
N SER A 114 4.06 -9.53 2.75
CA SER A 114 5.11 -9.62 3.78
C SER A 114 6.41 -10.20 3.26
N THR A 115 6.46 -10.67 2.01
CA THR A 115 7.65 -11.32 1.45
C THR A 115 8.48 -10.34 0.63
N VAL A 116 9.78 -10.27 0.94
CA VAL A 116 10.76 -9.59 0.08
C VAL A 116 11.86 -10.59 -0.23
N THR A 117 11.90 -11.05 -1.46
CA THR A 117 13.05 -11.80 -1.97
C THR A 117 13.99 -10.81 -2.63
N VAL A 118 14.91 -10.23 -1.85
CA VAL A 118 16.00 -9.44 -2.44
C VAL A 118 16.89 -10.39 -3.23
N CYS A 119 16.92 -10.30 -4.55
CA CYS A 119 17.92 -10.98 -5.36
C CYS A 119 19.30 -10.38 -5.03
N ALA A 120 20.03 -10.99 -4.09
CA ALA A 120 21.43 -10.68 -3.87
C ALA A 120 22.21 -11.04 -5.15
N GLY A 121 22.97 -10.08 -5.67
CA GLY A 121 23.67 -10.21 -6.95
C GLY A 121 24.52 -11.48 -7.07
N THR A 122 24.36 -12.17 -8.20
CA THR A 122 25.31 -13.05 -8.88
C THR A 122 26.42 -13.68 -8.02
N SER A 123 26.07 -14.64 -7.16
CA SER A 123 27.05 -15.60 -6.63
C SER A 123 26.39 -16.92 -6.24
N GLY A 124 25.76 -17.63 -7.20
CA GLY A 124 25.44 -19.06 -7.08
C GLY A 124 24.59 -19.53 -5.88
N TRP A 125 24.09 -18.62 -5.04
CA TRP A 125 23.32 -18.94 -3.84
C TRP A 125 21.84 -18.71 -4.13
N SER A 126 21.01 -19.69 -3.80
CA SER A 126 19.55 -19.54 -3.87
C SER A 126 19.14 -18.48 -2.85
N PRO A 127 18.42 -17.41 -3.24
CA PRO A 127 17.97 -16.42 -2.27
C PRO A 127 16.98 -17.09 -1.32
N THR A 128 17.35 -17.18 -0.04
CA THR A 128 16.44 -17.63 0.99
C THR A 128 15.40 -16.52 1.21
N PRO A 129 14.09 -16.80 1.14
CA PRO A 129 13.08 -15.82 1.50
C PRO A 129 13.32 -15.39 2.95
N MET A 130 13.58 -14.10 3.17
CA MET A 130 13.75 -13.55 4.51
C MET A 130 12.40 -13.11 5.04
N THR A 131 12.04 -13.57 6.24
CA THR A 131 10.89 -13.06 6.99
C THR A 131 11.12 -11.59 7.30
N THR A 132 10.40 -10.73 6.58
CA THR A 132 10.41 -9.27 6.75
C THR A 132 9.40 -8.92 7.84
N SER A 133 9.78 -8.07 8.80
CA SER A 133 8.78 -7.52 9.72
C SER A 133 7.99 -6.42 9.00
N GLN A 134 6.67 -6.62 8.89
CA GLN A 134 5.79 -5.68 8.22
C GLN A 134 5.13 -4.75 9.26
N SER A 135 5.22 -3.44 9.02
CA SER A 135 4.47 -2.42 9.76
C SER A 135 3.37 -1.85 8.87
N MET A 136 2.20 -1.59 9.43
CA MET A 136 1.04 -1.07 8.71
C MET A 136 0.53 0.21 9.33
N ARG A 137 0.29 1.23 8.50
CA ARG A 137 -0.42 2.45 8.86
C ARG A 137 -1.63 2.65 7.95
N SER A 138 -2.67 3.25 8.51
CA SER A 138 -3.81 3.75 7.72
C SER A 138 -4.06 5.21 8.05
N LYS A 139 -4.40 5.99 7.03
CA LYS A 139 -4.83 7.39 7.14
C LYS A 139 -6.08 7.63 6.30
N VAL A 140 -6.97 8.46 6.81
CA VAL A 140 -8.06 9.03 6.01
C VAL A 140 -7.73 10.48 5.78
N VAL A 141 -7.75 10.91 4.52
CA VAL A 141 -7.47 12.29 4.13
C VAL A 141 -8.72 12.87 3.49
N ARG A 142 -9.24 13.94 4.11
CA ARG A 142 -10.25 14.78 3.50
C ARG A 142 -9.54 15.85 2.70
N ILE A 143 -9.96 16.01 1.47
CA ILE A 143 -9.41 17.02 0.56
C ILE A 143 -9.98 18.37 0.99
N ALA A 144 -9.14 19.37 1.27
CA ALA A 144 -9.64 20.73 1.40
C ALA A 144 -9.85 21.29 -0.01
N SER A 145 -11.03 21.85 -0.31
CA SER A 145 -11.17 22.66 -1.51
C SER A 145 -10.35 23.94 -1.31
N ALA A 146 -9.47 24.28 -2.25
CA ALA A 146 -8.91 25.62 -2.29
C ALA A 146 -10.08 26.59 -2.57
N ALA A 147 -10.27 27.54 -1.67
CA ALA A 147 -11.19 28.66 -1.85
C ALA A 147 -10.57 29.69 -2.80
#